data_AF-A0A4P5WRB0-F1
#
_entry.id   AF-A0A4P5WRB0-F1
#
_cell.length_a   1.000
_cell.length_b   1.000
_cell.length_c   1.000
_cell.angle_alpha   90.00
_cell.angle_beta   90.00
_cell.angle_gamma   90.00
#
_symmetry.space_group_name_H-M   'P 1'
#
loop_
_entity.id
_entity.type
_entity.pdbx_description
1 polymer ?
#
loop_
_entity_poly.entity_id
_entity_poly.type
_entity_poly.pdbx_seq_one_letter_code
_entity_poly.pdbx_strand_id
1 'polypeptide(L)'
;MECAAREITGGRYVRLLSFVVQAILLLAVEPLLAQVRLSDDRPSLDVAALEAAGLKVYRSRHLVLVSDAPTEQCQELPALVDRFYPALQQTLGPLSPAADGAEFQVTGYLMDARERFQQAGVLPDGEFVIRHGRHLGYQFWMNNQPSDYYRRHLLLHELVHCYLMCEHGMRDIPPLWYTEGVAEMLATHRLQPLQFGILPDQLTGFEGWGRIAELRRRPVEAGGGVAEGVLLDDVLNPASRIFLSDLRYAQGWGLVWLLRNHPELQRPFAGLFRVRTRAQFDAATAGMSREQLQRLGVVWQLMLDSWEEGFDPERSFPPLAPEWRLWSEDSARPQQVQVQAEQGWQPSGYWFDVETRIRLSAGGRSVLQPAGENGARAWESEPAGITIDYAQGRPLGELQAVLVQRKPSVLPERISVGAGSELRVSAGSELWLRINDFEGQRRGNSGAYQVRLQSVSDR
;
A
#
# COMPACT_ATOMS: atom_id res chain seq x y z
N MET A 1 -41.05 20.62 -66.38
CA MET A 1 -40.74 19.85 -65.16
C MET A 1 -39.59 20.55 -64.47
N GLU A 2 -39.91 21.59 -63.73
CA GLU A 2 -39.00 22.39 -62.90
C GLU A 2 -39.93 23.28 -62.08
N CYS A 3 -39.91 23.14 -60.75
CA CYS A 3 -40.60 24.08 -59.88
C CYS A 3 -39.86 24.19 -58.55
N ALA A 4 -39.09 25.27 -58.49
CA ALA A 4 -38.79 26.16 -57.36
C ALA A 4 -38.75 25.61 -55.93
N ALA A 5 -37.56 25.79 -55.36
CA ALA A 5 -37.19 25.61 -53.96
C ALA A 5 -38.03 26.44 -52.99
N ARG A 6 -38.37 25.84 -51.85
CA ARG A 6 -38.86 26.53 -50.65
C ARG A 6 -37.68 26.94 -49.78
N GLU A 7 -37.61 28.24 -49.49
CA GLU A 7 -36.81 28.82 -48.42
C GLU A 7 -37.19 28.21 -47.06
N ILE A 8 -36.19 27.69 -46.34
CA ILE A 8 -36.32 27.36 -44.92
C ILE A 8 -35.43 28.34 -44.14
N THR A 9 -36.12 29.31 -43.58
CA THR A 9 -35.80 30.15 -42.42
C THR A 9 -34.58 29.75 -41.58
N GLY A 10 -33.45 30.42 -41.87
CA GLY A 10 -32.36 30.63 -40.93
C GLY A 10 -32.81 31.65 -39.87
N GLY A 11 -32.85 31.24 -38.59
CA GLY A 11 -33.22 32.16 -37.51
C GLY A 11 -33.24 31.58 -36.10
N ARG A 12 -33.25 30.25 -35.95
CA ARG A 12 -33.28 29.61 -34.61
C ARG A 12 -31.99 28.90 -34.20
N TYR A 13 -31.10 28.56 -35.12
CA TYR A 13 -29.86 27.82 -34.80
C TYR A 13 -28.69 28.71 -34.33
N VAL A 14 -28.67 30.00 -34.67
CA VAL A 14 -27.57 30.90 -34.28
C VAL A 14 -27.69 31.38 -32.83
N ARG A 15 -28.91 31.52 -32.29
CA ARG A 15 -29.11 31.93 -30.88
C ARG A 15 -28.86 30.81 -29.87
N LEU A 16 -29.07 29.54 -30.26
CA LEU A 16 -28.78 28.40 -29.38
C LEU A 16 -27.28 28.10 -29.32
N LEU A 17 -26.55 28.24 -30.44
CA LEU A 17 -25.09 28.13 -30.44
C LEU A 17 -24.43 29.23 -29.60
N SER A 18 -24.96 30.47 -29.64
CA SER A 18 -24.37 31.57 -28.86
C SER A 18 -24.56 31.41 -27.35
N PHE A 19 -25.68 30.84 -26.91
CA PHE A 19 -25.94 30.55 -25.48
C PHE A 19 -25.18 29.32 -24.99
N VAL A 20 -25.02 28.28 -25.82
CA VAL A 20 -24.22 27.11 -25.45
C VAL A 20 -22.72 27.45 -25.45
N VAL A 21 -22.23 28.29 -26.36
CA VAL A 21 -20.84 28.77 -26.33
C VAL A 21 -20.60 29.75 -25.19
N GLN A 22 -21.54 30.63 -24.83
CA GLN A 22 -21.42 31.46 -23.62
C GLN A 22 -21.55 30.66 -22.33
N ALA A 23 -22.42 29.65 -22.26
CA ALA A 23 -22.54 28.77 -21.09
C ALA A 23 -21.34 27.82 -20.96
N ILE A 24 -20.73 27.39 -22.08
CA ILE A 24 -19.47 26.62 -22.09
C ILE A 24 -18.27 27.53 -21.76
N LEU A 25 -18.28 28.82 -22.14
CA LEU A 25 -17.27 29.79 -21.68
C LEU A 25 -17.47 30.23 -20.22
N LEU A 26 -18.71 30.23 -19.71
CA LEU A 26 -19.03 30.57 -18.30
C LEU A 26 -18.91 29.36 -17.35
N LEU A 27 -18.85 28.14 -17.87
CA LEU A 27 -18.53 26.92 -17.12
C LEU A 27 -17.05 26.49 -17.26
N ALA A 28 -16.25 27.23 -18.04
CA ALA A 28 -14.82 26.94 -18.27
C ALA A 28 -13.87 28.05 -17.81
N VAL A 29 -14.35 29.01 -17.02
CA VAL A 29 -13.50 29.98 -16.33
C VAL A 29 -14.07 30.25 -14.93
N GLU A 30 -13.97 29.27 -14.04
CA GLU A 30 -13.48 29.69 -12.72
C GLU A 30 -12.12 30.32 -12.98
N PRO A 31 -11.83 31.53 -12.48
CA PRO A 31 -10.51 32.06 -12.65
C PRO A 31 -9.56 31.02 -12.10
N LEU A 32 -8.63 30.58 -12.95
CA LEU A 32 -7.42 29.87 -12.58
C LEU A 32 -6.58 30.86 -11.73
N LEU A 33 -7.13 31.32 -10.60
CA LEU A 33 -6.33 31.83 -9.51
C LEU A 33 -5.47 30.63 -9.17
N ALA A 34 -4.19 30.70 -9.56
CA ALA A 34 -3.23 29.71 -9.15
C ALA A 34 -3.42 29.55 -7.65
N GLN A 35 -3.96 28.41 -7.24
CA GLN A 35 -4.14 28.11 -5.83
C GLN A 35 -2.75 28.25 -5.24
N VAL A 36 -2.57 29.19 -4.31
CA VAL A 36 -1.28 29.35 -3.63
C VAL A 36 -1.26 28.41 -2.44
N ARG A 37 -0.09 27.85 -2.13
CA ARG A 37 0.06 27.08 -0.90
C ARG A 37 -0.01 28.02 0.32
N LEU A 38 -0.27 27.46 1.50
CA LEU A 38 -0.34 28.23 2.74
C LEU A 38 0.98 28.95 2.99
N SER A 39 0.91 30.16 3.57
CA SER A 39 2.09 30.93 3.94
C SER A 39 3.01 30.12 4.84
N ASP A 40 4.31 30.21 4.59
CA ASP A 40 5.33 29.68 5.48
C ASP A 40 5.39 30.55 6.73
N ASP A 41 4.84 30.05 7.83
CA ASP A 41 4.71 30.72 9.12
C ASP A 41 5.78 30.26 10.12
N ARG A 42 6.83 29.58 9.65
CA ARG A 42 7.92 29.12 10.50
C ARG A 42 8.59 30.30 11.21
N PRO A 43 8.90 30.16 12.51
CA PRO A 43 9.67 31.18 13.21
C PRO A 43 11.07 31.29 12.61
N SER A 44 11.61 32.50 12.57
CA SER A 44 13.02 32.70 12.23
C SER A 44 13.91 32.03 13.28
N LEU A 45 14.96 31.34 12.82
CA LEU A 45 15.90 30.67 13.71
C LEU A 45 17.05 31.61 14.07
N ASP A 46 17.23 31.88 15.36
CA ASP A 46 18.45 32.50 15.88
C ASP A 46 19.55 31.44 15.99
N VAL A 47 20.34 31.30 14.93
CA VAL A 47 21.40 30.28 14.84
C VAL A 47 22.41 30.42 15.97
N ALA A 48 22.76 31.64 16.38
CA ALA A 48 23.74 31.86 17.45
C ALA A 48 23.19 31.38 18.81
N ALA A 49 21.90 31.64 19.09
CA ALA A 49 21.25 31.13 20.29
C ALA A 49 21.12 29.60 20.28
N LEU A 50 20.80 29.00 19.12
CA LEU A 50 20.74 27.54 18.97
C LEU A 50 22.11 26.89 19.21
N GLU A 51 23.17 27.44 18.62
CA GLU A 51 24.54 26.96 18.83
C GLU A 51 24.99 27.10 20.29
N ALA A 52 24.66 28.21 20.94
CA ALA A 52 24.90 28.40 22.37
C ALA A 52 24.16 27.38 23.26
N ALA A 53 23.00 26.89 22.80
CA ALA A 53 22.24 25.81 23.45
C ALA A 53 22.74 24.39 23.09
N GLY A 54 23.82 24.28 22.30
CA GLY A 54 24.41 23.01 21.89
C GLY A 54 23.71 22.35 20.70
N LEU A 55 22.90 23.10 19.94
CA LEU A 55 22.23 22.63 18.72
C LEU A 55 23.02 23.08 17.49
N LYS A 56 23.13 22.21 16.49
CA LYS A 56 23.73 22.50 15.19
C LYS A 56 22.64 22.69 14.14
N VAL A 57 22.89 23.58 13.18
CA VAL A 57 21.98 23.85 12.05
C VAL A 57 22.64 23.41 10.74
N TYR A 58 22.00 22.48 10.03
CA TYR A 58 22.38 22.04 8.69
C TYR A 58 21.34 22.56 7.69
N ARG A 59 21.78 22.97 6.49
CA ARG A 59 20.88 23.60 5.51
C ARG A 59 21.07 22.99 4.12
N SER A 60 19.97 22.82 3.42
CA SER A 60 19.90 22.53 1.99
C SER A 60 18.75 23.33 1.36
N ARG A 61 18.43 23.07 0.10
CA ARG A 61 17.34 23.77 -0.59
C ARG A 61 16.00 23.53 0.08
N HIS A 62 15.70 22.27 0.41
CA HIS A 62 14.40 21.85 0.91
C HIS A 62 14.35 21.51 2.41
N LEU A 63 15.49 21.49 3.12
CA LEU A 63 15.55 21.23 4.56
C LEU A 63 16.46 22.21 5.31
N VAL A 64 15.95 22.72 6.43
CA VAL A 64 16.75 23.24 7.55
C VAL A 64 16.66 22.22 8.68
N LEU A 65 17.76 21.55 9.00
CA LEU A 65 17.82 20.55 10.06
C LEU A 65 18.48 21.15 11.30
N VAL A 66 17.75 21.21 12.41
CA VAL A 66 18.29 21.57 13.73
C VAL A 66 18.49 20.27 14.52
N SER A 67 19.69 20.03 15.02
CA SER A 67 20.00 18.79 15.72
C SER A 67 21.12 18.91 16.75
N ASP A 68 21.04 18.13 17.81
CA ASP A 68 22.12 17.88 18.78
C ASP A 68 22.78 16.50 18.60
N ALA A 69 22.32 15.71 17.63
CA ALA A 69 22.90 14.41 17.32
C ALA A 69 24.31 14.54 16.68
N PRO A 70 25.12 13.46 16.71
CA PRO A 70 26.46 13.46 16.12
C PRO A 70 26.46 13.90 14.65
N THR A 71 27.50 14.62 14.22
CA THR A 71 27.53 15.25 12.89
C THR A 71 27.45 14.23 11.75
N GLU A 72 28.08 13.07 11.90
CA GLU A 72 28.03 11.96 10.97
C GLU A 72 26.60 11.42 10.74
N GLN A 73 25.70 11.57 11.72
CA GLN A 73 24.30 11.16 11.62
C GLN A 73 23.43 12.18 10.88
N CYS A 74 23.90 13.44 10.78
CA CYS A 74 23.11 14.59 10.35
C CYS A 74 23.54 15.17 9.00
N GLN A 75 24.84 15.20 8.72
CA GLN A 75 25.42 16.01 7.63
C GLN A 75 24.87 15.65 6.24
N GLU A 76 24.52 14.39 5.99
CA GLU A 76 24.01 13.92 4.70
C GLU A 76 22.48 14.04 4.56
N LEU A 77 21.76 14.26 5.66
CA LEU A 77 20.30 14.26 5.67
C LEU A 77 19.68 15.38 4.81
N PRO A 78 20.17 16.64 4.86
CA PRO A 78 19.65 17.70 3.98
C PRO A 78 19.82 17.38 2.49
N ALA A 79 20.97 16.87 2.09
CA ALA A 79 21.22 16.47 0.70
C ALA A 79 20.35 15.28 0.25
N LEU A 80 20.01 14.37 1.17
CA LEU A 80 19.03 13.31 0.89
C LEU A 80 17.63 13.88 0.63
N VAL A 81 17.18 14.85 1.44
CA VAL A 81 15.88 15.51 1.24
C VAL A 81 15.81 16.23 -0.10
N ASP A 82 16.87 16.94 -0.50
CA ASP A 82 16.91 17.60 -1.80
C ASP A 82 16.79 16.60 -2.98
N ARG A 83 17.33 15.38 -2.83
CA ARG A 83 17.18 14.31 -3.82
C ARG A 83 15.82 13.59 -3.75
N PHE A 84 15.15 13.64 -2.60
CA PHE A 84 13.83 13.05 -2.42
C PHE A 84 12.70 13.95 -2.96
N TYR A 85 12.87 15.27 -2.88
CA TYR A 85 11.87 16.24 -3.31
C TYR A 85 11.37 16.02 -4.77
N PRO A 86 12.24 15.77 -5.78
CA PRO A 86 11.78 15.43 -7.13
C PRO A 86 10.91 14.16 -7.18
N ALA A 87 11.18 13.15 -6.34
CA ALA A 87 10.38 11.92 -6.27
C ALA A 87 8.99 12.19 -5.65
N LEU A 88 8.90 13.11 -4.68
CA LEU A 88 7.62 13.61 -4.17
C LEU A 88 6.83 14.30 -5.28
N GLN A 89 7.44 15.22 -6.03
CA GLN A 89 6.76 15.90 -7.13
C GLN A 89 6.30 14.92 -8.22
N GLN A 90 7.13 13.94 -8.56
CA GLN A 90 6.78 12.92 -9.55
C GLN A 90 5.54 12.13 -9.13
N THR A 91 5.48 11.70 -7.86
CA THR A 91 4.42 10.84 -7.33
C THR A 91 3.18 11.63 -6.91
N LEU A 92 3.37 12.66 -6.08
CA LEU A 92 2.32 13.46 -5.42
C LEU A 92 1.89 14.71 -6.20
N GLY A 93 2.63 15.05 -7.26
CA GLY A 93 2.36 16.20 -8.12
C GLY A 93 3.10 17.42 -7.60
N PRO A 94 3.37 18.43 -8.45
CA PRO A 94 4.02 19.65 -8.00
C PRO A 94 3.16 20.38 -6.98
N LEU A 95 3.83 21.09 -6.06
CA LEU A 95 3.15 22.02 -5.18
C LEU A 95 2.73 23.27 -5.95
N SER A 96 1.61 23.82 -5.54
CA SER A 96 1.22 25.20 -5.78
C SER A 96 2.33 26.18 -5.37
N PRO A 97 2.48 27.29 -6.10
CA PRO A 97 3.44 28.32 -5.74
C PRO A 97 3.08 28.95 -4.38
N ALA A 98 4.08 29.46 -3.66
CA ALA A 98 3.83 30.34 -2.52
C ALA A 98 3.41 31.73 -2.99
N ALA A 99 2.61 32.43 -2.20
CA ALA A 99 2.15 33.79 -2.52
C ALA A 99 3.29 34.80 -2.66
N ASP A 100 4.38 34.60 -1.92
CA ASP A 100 5.61 35.40 -1.95
C ASP A 100 6.68 34.86 -2.92
N GLY A 101 6.37 33.77 -3.64
CA GLY A 101 7.29 33.10 -4.56
C GLY A 101 8.37 32.25 -3.88
N ALA A 102 8.32 32.07 -2.55
CA ALA A 102 9.31 31.25 -1.85
C ALA A 102 9.28 29.78 -2.31
N GLU A 103 10.46 29.18 -2.37
CA GLU A 103 10.58 27.74 -2.61
C GLU A 103 10.09 26.93 -1.40
N PHE A 104 9.65 25.70 -1.62
CA PHE A 104 9.26 24.82 -0.53
C PHE A 104 10.49 24.44 0.28
N GLN A 105 10.49 24.76 1.56
CA GLN A 105 11.52 24.35 2.51
C GLN A 105 10.87 24.08 3.86
N VAL A 106 11.36 23.09 4.59
CA VAL A 106 10.85 22.74 5.92
C VAL A 106 11.94 22.88 6.98
N THR A 107 11.53 23.03 8.24
CA THR A 107 12.45 22.94 9.39
C THR A 107 12.21 21.62 10.12
N GLY A 108 13.20 20.74 10.08
CA GLY A 108 13.22 19.49 10.84
C GLY A 108 14.02 19.63 12.12
N TYR A 109 13.53 19.07 13.22
CA TYR A 109 14.24 18.97 14.49
C TYR A 109 14.53 17.50 14.80
N LEU A 110 15.81 17.11 14.75
CA LEU A 110 16.27 15.76 15.08
C LEU A 110 16.89 15.77 16.48
N MET A 111 16.19 15.14 17.43
CA MET A 111 16.45 15.32 18.86
C MET A 111 17.08 14.07 19.48
N ASP A 112 18.32 14.17 19.92
CA ASP A 112 18.98 13.18 20.78
C ASP A 112 18.62 13.43 22.26
N ALA A 113 18.67 14.71 22.70
CA ALA A 113 18.22 15.16 24.01
C ALA A 113 17.09 16.19 23.89
N ARG A 114 15.84 15.74 24.06
CA ARG A 114 14.62 16.58 23.93
C ARG A 114 14.68 17.83 24.79
N GLU A 115 15.27 17.75 25.98
CA GLU A 115 15.37 18.85 26.94
C GLU A 115 16.13 20.06 26.36
N ARG A 116 17.13 19.82 25.48
CA ARG A 116 17.88 20.92 24.83
C ARG A 116 17.00 21.73 23.89
N PHE A 117 16.10 21.07 23.16
CA PHE A 117 15.15 21.74 22.27
C PHE A 117 14.09 22.50 23.06
N GLN A 118 13.70 21.98 24.23
CA GLN A 118 12.81 22.68 25.15
C GLN A 118 13.46 23.96 25.67
N GLN A 119 14.72 23.88 26.13
CA GLN A 119 15.48 25.03 26.63
C GLN A 119 15.75 26.07 25.55
N ALA A 120 15.99 25.62 24.31
CA ALA A 120 16.15 26.48 23.15
C ALA A 120 14.82 27.10 22.65
N GLY A 121 13.68 26.74 23.23
CA GLY A 121 12.37 27.30 22.87
C GLY A 121 11.88 26.91 21.47
N VAL A 122 12.36 25.80 20.93
CA VAL A 122 12.00 25.32 19.57
C VAL A 122 11.08 24.10 19.58
N LEU A 123 10.64 23.65 20.75
CA LEU A 123 9.54 22.70 20.86
C LEU A 123 8.18 23.43 20.81
N PRO A 124 7.17 22.82 20.20
CA PRO A 124 5.81 23.35 20.24
C PRO A 124 5.21 23.22 21.65
N ASP A 125 4.37 24.18 22.03
CA ASP A 125 3.69 24.21 23.33
C ASP A 125 2.61 23.12 23.47
N GLY A 126 2.22 22.79 24.70
CA GLY A 126 0.99 22.05 25.02
C GLY A 126 1.01 20.53 24.77
N GLU A 127 -0.14 19.98 24.35
CA GLU A 127 -0.42 18.54 24.14
C GLU A 127 0.26 17.95 22.87
N PHE A 128 1.34 18.56 22.38
CA PHE A 128 2.08 18.08 21.21
C PHE A 128 2.97 16.89 21.56
N VAL A 129 2.33 15.72 21.76
CA VAL A 129 3.01 14.44 22.00
C VAL A 129 3.74 14.00 20.73
N ILE A 130 5.04 13.72 20.86
CA ILE A 130 5.91 13.19 19.81
C ILE A 130 6.33 11.78 20.25
N ARG A 131 5.84 10.74 19.56
CA ARG A 131 6.22 9.35 19.82
C ARG A 131 7.56 9.02 19.13
N HIS A 132 7.57 9.07 17.81
CA HIS A 132 8.77 8.92 16.99
C HIS A 132 9.03 10.21 16.21
N GLY A 133 8.05 10.64 15.42
CA GLY A 133 8.03 11.93 14.75
C GLY A 133 6.64 12.55 14.82
N ARG A 134 6.57 13.85 14.53
CA ARG A 134 5.32 14.58 14.29
C ARG A 134 5.58 15.89 13.54
N HIS A 135 4.75 16.18 12.56
CA HIS A 135 4.77 17.43 11.81
C HIS A 135 3.74 18.46 12.33
N LEU A 136 3.99 19.73 12.01
CA LEU A 136 3.06 20.86 12.11
C LEU A 136 3.42 21.89 11.03
N GLY A 137 2.56 22.06 10.03
CA GLY A 137 2.83 22.97 8.92
C GLY A 137 4.13 22.62 8.20
N TYR A 138 5.03 23.60 8.06
CA TYR A 138 6.35 23.43 7.45
C TYR A 138 7.42 22.93 8.44
N GLN A 139 7.03 22.47 9.62
CA GLN A 139 7.96 21.97 10.64
C GLN A 139 7.68 20.52 10.98
N PHE A 140 8.71 19.79 11.40
CA PHE A 140 8.53 18.51 12.06
C PHE A 140 9.60 18.26 13.13
N TRP A 141 9.24 17.46 14.13
CA TRP A 141 10.12 17.06 15.21
C TRP A 141 10.17 15.55 15.25
N MET A 142 11.37 14.99 15.40
CA MET A 142 11.60 13.57 15.52
C MET A 142 12.64 13.26 16.59
N ASN A 143 12.42 12.19 17.34
CA ASN A 143 13.42 11.64 18.23
C ASN A 143 14.48 10.92 17.39
N ASN A 144 15.75 11.02 17.79
CA ASN A 144 16.83 10.31 17.13
C ASN A 144 16.61 8.79 17.19
N GLN A 145 17.06 8.09 16.16
CA GLN A 145 16.85 6.66 16.00
C GLN A 145 18.18 5.91 16.06
N PRO A 146 18.21 4.70 16.66
CA PRO A 146 19.44 3.91 16.78
C PRO A 146 19.91 3.39 15.43
N SER A 147 18.99 3.12 14.50
CA SER A 147 19.30 2.73 13.13
C SER A 147 19.42 3.98 12.25
N ASP A 148 20.52 4.05 11.49
CA ASP A 148 20.71 5.06 10.46
C ASP A 148 19.63 4.99 9.37
N TYR A 149 19.19 3.78 8.99
CA TYR A 149 18.10 3.60 8.04
C TYR A 149 16.81 4.20 8.60
N TYR A 150 16.43 3.82 9.81
CA TYR A 150 15.15 4.25 10.37
C TYR A 150 15.15 5.76 10.67
N ARG A 151 16.30 6.35 11.02
CA ARG A 151 16.46 7.81 11.12
C ARG A 151 16.15 8.51 9.80
N ARG A 152 16.75 8.04 8.69
CA ARG A 152 16.44 8.57 7.35
C ARG A 152 14.98 8.34 6.99
N HIS A 153 14.45 7.15 7.21
CA HIS A 153 13.07 6.82 6.92
C HIS A 153 12.09 7.76 7.63
N LEU A 154 12.27 7.97 8.95
CA LEU A 154 11.43 8.85 9.73
C LEU A 154 11.55 10.32 9.30
N LEU A 155 12.74 10.79 8.96
CA LEU A 155 12.94 12.12 8.37
C LEU A 155 12.13 12.30 7.08
N LEU A 156 12.21 11.33 6.17
CA LEU A 156 11.49 11.38 4.89
C LEU A 156 9.98 11.23 5.08
N HIS A 157 9.54 10.42 6.04
CA HIS A 157 8.14 10.23 6.42
C HIS A 157 7.51 11.56 6.87
N GLU A 158 8.14 12.25 7.83
CA GLU A 158 7.63 13.55 8.30
C GLU A 158 7.68 14.63 7.22
N LEU A 159 8.68 14.59 6.33
CA LEU A 159 8.71 15.48 5.17
C LEU A 159 7.50 15.27 4.25
N VAL A 160 7.08 14.01 4.02
CA VAL A 160 5.88 13.72 3.21
C VAL A 160 4.66 14.37 3.83
N HIS A 161 4.52 14.32 5.17
CA HIS A 161 3.43 15.00 5.84
C HIS A 161 3.46 16.52 5.63
N CYS A 162 4.61 17.17 5.81
CA CYS A 162 4.75 18.60 5.50
C CYS A 162 4.36 18.90 4.04
N TYR A 163 4.76 18.04 3.10
CA TYR A 163 4.44 18.19 1.68
C TYR A 163 2.94 18.05 1.38
N LEU A 164 2.26 17.08 2.00
CA LEU A 164 0.83 16.86 1.82
C LEU A 164 -0.01 17.99 2.41
N MET A 165 0.43 18.56 3.54
CA MET A 165 -0.37 19.50 4.33
C MET A 165 -0.08 20.97 4.06
N CYS A 166 0.99 21.31 3.31
CA CYS A 166 1.37 22.72 3.11
C CYS A 166 0.38 23.55 2.27
N GLU A 167 -0.56 22.92 1.55
CA GLU A 167 -1.56 23.63 0.73
C GLU A 167 -2.91 23.82 1.43
N HIS A 168 -3.30 22.89 2.30
CA HIS A 168 -4.65 22.83 2.87
C HIS A 168 -4.68 22.71 4.41
N GLY A 169 -3.53 22.46 5.03
CA GLY A 169 -3.41 22.27 6.47
C GLY A 169 -4.11 21.00 6.97
N MET A 170 -4.32 20.93 8.29
CA MET A 170 -4.77 19.72 8.98
C MET A 170 -6.30 19.52 9.04
N ARG A 171 -7.10 20.44 8.48
CA ARG A 171 -8.56 20.43 8.66
C ARG A 171 -9.30 19.51 7.70
N ASP A 172 -8.76 19.32 6.51
CA ASP A 172 -9.40 18.59 5.41
C ASP A 172 -8.49 17.45 4.92
N ILE A 173 -7.83 16.75 5.84
CA ILE A 173 -6.87 15.70 5.48
C ILE A 173 -7.59 14.45 4.94
N PRO A 174 -6.98 13.73 3.98
CA PRO A 174 -7.46 12.41 3.58
C PRO A 174 -7.53 11.42 4.77
N PRO A 175 -8.15 10.24 4.60
CA PRO A 175 -8.17 9.22 5.65
C PRO A 175 -6.77 8.91 6.18
N LEU A 176 -6.67 8.72 7.50
CA LEU A 176 -5.37 8.59 8.18
C LEU A 176 -4.55 7.39 7.69
N TRP A 177 -5.19 6.25 7.38
CA TRP A 177 -4.51 5.10 6.80
C TRP A 177 -3.82 5.43 5.48
N TYR A 178 -4.41 6.33 4.69
CA TYR A 178 -3.87 6.75 3.40
C TYR A 178 -2.70 7.72 3.61
N THR A 179 -2.86 8.74 4.45
CA THR A 179 -1.80 9.73 4.69
C THR A 179 -0.56 9.09 5.29
N GLU A 180 -0.74 8.24 6.31
CA GLU A 180 0.36 7.50 6.93
C GLU A 180 0.93 6.45 5.96
N GLY A 181 0.07 5.73 5.23
CA GLY A 181 0.51 4.72 4.27
C GLY A 181 1.33 5.29 3.11
N VAL A 182 0.96 6.47 2.60
CA VAL A 182 1.72 7.18 1.56
C VAL A 182 3.05 7.67 2.09
N ALA A 183 3.08 8.24 3.30
CA ALA A 183 4.32 8.67 3.96
C ALA A 183 5.28 7.50 4.18
N GLU A 184 4.80 6.40 4.76
CA GLU A 184 5.56 5.15 4.96
C GLU A 184 6.07 4.57 3.64
N MET A 185 5.21 4.47 2.63
CA MET A 185 5.59 3.92 1.32
C MET A 185 6.70 4.77 0.70
N LEU A 186 6.49 6.08 0.52
CA LEU A 186 7.46 6.95 -0.14
C LEU A 186 8.79 7.06 0.61
N ALA A 187 8.76 7.03 1.94
CA ALA A 187 9.96 7.05 2.77
C ALA A 187 10.78 5.75 2.73
N THR A 188 10.23 4.64 2.21
CA THR A 188 10.96 3.38 2.06
C THR A 188 11.93 3.49 0.89
N HIS A 189 13.23 3.33 1.14
CA HIS A 189 14.26 3.74 0.18
C HIS A 189 15.53 2.89 0.21
N ARG A 190 16.35 2.99 -0.83
CA ARG A 190 17.76 2.56 -0.83
C ARG A 190 18.63 3.65 -1.38
N LEU A 191 19.90 3.70 -0.97
CA LEU A 191 20.82 4.77 -1.37
C LEU A 191 21.61 4.43 -2.64
N GLN A 192 21.77 3.15 -2.98
CA GLN A 192 22.62 2.69 -4.08
C GLN A 192 21.97 1.50 -4.82
N PRO A 193 21.46 1.71 -6.04
CA PRO A 193 21.14 3.02 -6.62
C PRO A 193 20.09 3.76 -5.76
N LEU A 194 20.07 5.09 -5.79
CA LEU A 194 19.08 5.85 -5.02
C LEU A 194 17.67 5.60 -5.58
N GLN A 195 16.78 5.07 -4.73
CA GLN A 195 15.39 4.79 -5.10
C GLN A 195 14.48 4.94 -3.88
N PHE A 196 13.27 5.46 -4.09
CA PHE A 196 12.25 5.68 -3.07
C PHE A 196 10.96 4.94 -3.41
N GLY A 197 10.07 4.76 -2.45
CA GLY A 197 8.80 4.10 -2.69
C GLY A 197 8.93 2.61 -2.99
N ILE A 198 9.96 1.95 -2.47
CA ILE A 198 10.29 0.55 -2.79
C ILE A 198 9.71 -0.43 -1.78
N LEU A 199 9.54 -1.68 -2.19
CA LEU A 199 9.52 -2.82 -1.28
C LEU A 199 10.98 -3.29 -1.09
N PRO A 200 11.45 -3.49 0.15
CA PRO A 200 12.76 -4.09 0.38
C PRO A 200 12.86 -5.49 -0.23
N ASP A 201 13.99 -5.82 -0.83
CA ASP A 201 14.31 -7.18 -1.32
C ASP A 201 14.83 -8.09 -0.22
N GLN A 202 15.27 -7.51 0.90
CA GLN A 202 15.75 -8.20 2.10
C GLN A 202 15.63 -7.27 3.32
N LEU A 203 15.79 -7.84 4.51
CA LEU A 203 15.77 -7.08 5.77
C LEU A 203 17.03 -6.21 5.99
N THR A 204 18.19 -6.71 5.56
CA THR A 204 19.48 -6.03 5.75
C THR A 204 19.49 -4.70 5.00
N GLY A 205 19.89 -3.63 5.69
CA GLY A 205 19.86 -2.26 5.19
C GLY A 205 18.53 -1.53 5.38
N PHE A 206 17.54 -2.18 6.00
CA PHE A 206 16.22 -1.63 6.33
C PHE A 206 15.91 -1.73 7.85
N GLU A 207 16.96 -1.71 8.67
CA GLU A 207 16.86 -1.95 10.12
C GLU A 207 15.91 -0.96 10.79
N GLY A 208 14.99 -1.49 11.60
CA GLY A 208 14.00 -0.72 12.36
C GLY A 208 12.68 -0.46 11.62
N TRP A 209 12.58 -0.73 10.32
CA TRP A 209 11.35 -0.50 9.55
C TRP A 209 10.23 -1.51 9.86
N GLY A 210 10.54 -2.81 9.76
CA GLY A 210 9.74 -3.91 10.31
C GLY A 210 8.29 -4.08 9.83
N ARG A 211 7.80 -3.33 8.83
CA ARG A 211 6.36 -3.31 8.46
C ARG A 211 5.83 -4.66 7.98
N ILE A 212 6.62 -5.42 7.21
CA ILE A 212 6.24 -6.76 6.77
C ILE A 212 6.08 -7.71 7.96
N ALA A 213 7.03 -7.68 8.91
CA ALA A 213 6.95 -8.48 10.13
C ALA A 213 5.73 -8.10 11.00
N GLU A 214 5.40 -6.81 11.08
CA GLU A 214 4.19 -6.33 11.77
C GLU A 214 2.90 -6.80 11.08
N LEU A 215 2.79 -6.73 9.75
CA LEU A 215 1.61 -7.23 9.02
C LEU A 215 1.39 -8.74 9.22
N ARG A 216 2.49 -9.50 9.30
CA ARG A 216 2.45 -10.95 9.52
C ARG A 216 2.22 -11.32 10.97
N ARG A 217 2.34 -10.37 11.91
CA ARG A 217 2.05 -10.62 13.32
C ARG A 217 0.54 -10.80 13.45
N ARG A 218 0.13 -12.04 13.67
CA ARG A 218 -1.26 -12.35 13.99
C ARG A 218 -1.59 -11.80 15.37
N PRO A 219 -2.53 -10.86 15.52
CA PRO A 219 -3.01 -10.52 16.83
C PRO A 219 -3.93 -11.65 17.28
N VAL A 220 -3.58 -12.29 18.41
CA VAL A 220 -4.44 -13.27 19.06
C VAL A 220 -5.26 -12.50 20.08
N GLU A 221 -6.57 -12.35 19.87
CA GLU A 221 -7.42 -11.90 20.96
C GLU A 221 -7.51 -12.98 22.03
N ALA A 222 -7.34 -12.58 23.29
CA ALA A 222 -7.72 -13.41 24.42
C ALA A 222 -9.26 -13.57 24.40
N GLY A 223 -9.75 -14.66 23.80
CA GLY A 223 -11.18 -14.92 23.68
C GLY A 223 -11.66 -15.48 22.34
N GLY A 224 -10.78 -15.66 21.35
CA GLY A 224 -11.13 -16.32 20.08
C GLY A 224 -11.87 -15.44 19.06
N GLY A 225 -11.93 -14.12 19.29
CA GLY A 225 -12.39 -13.15 18.30
C GLY A 225 -11.36 -12.87 17.20
N VAL A 226 -11.82 -12.33 16.07
CA VAL A 226 -10.93 -11.80 15.02
C VAL A 226 -10.41 -10.47 15.52
N ALA A 227 -9.09 -10.38 15.66
CA ALA A 227 -8.47 -9.15 16.15
C ALA A 227 -8.65 -7.96 15.20
N GLU A 228 -8.76 -6.76 15.78
CA GLU A 228 -8.82 -5.50 15.04
C GLU A 228 -7.67 -5.40 14.01
N GLY A 229 -8.01 -5.05 12.77
CA GLY A 229 -7.03 -4.80 11.71
C GLY A 229 -6.74 -6.03 10.83
N VAL A 230 -7.42 -7.13 11.07
CA VAL A 230 -7.37 -8.31 10.19
C VAL A 230 -8.25 -8.08 8.96
N LEU A 231 -9.41 -7.43 9.10
CA LEU A 231 -10.30 -7.16 7.97
C LEU A 231 -9.93 -5.85 7.28
N LEU A 232 -10.16 -5.77 5.97
CA LEU A 232 -9.91 -4.53 5.22
C LEU A 232 -10.74 -3.36 5.78
N ASP A 233 -11.96 -3.63 6.23
CA ASP A 233 -12.82 -2.59 6.81
C ASP A 233 -12.23 -1.98 8.09
N ASP A 234 -11.51 -2.76 8.90
CA ASP A 234 -10.82 -2.26 10.09
C ASP A 234 -9.67 -1.30 9.73
N VAL A 235 -9.02 -1.52 8.57
CA VAL A 235 -7.96 -0.65 8.05
C VAL A 235 -8.56 0.64 7.48
N LEU A 236 -9.65 0.52 6.74
CA LEU A 236 -10.34 1.66 6.12
C LEU A 236 -11.07 2.53 7.15
N ASN A 237 -11.67 1.90 8.16
CA ASN A 237 -12.55 2.49 9.16
C ASN A 237 -12.12 2.09 10.59
N PRO A 238 -10.90 2.44 11.03
CA PRO A 238 -10.40 2.02 12.32
C PRO A 238 -11.23 2.62 13.48
N ALA A 239 -11.46 1.83 14.54
CA ALA A 239 -12.28 2.24 15.68
C ALA A 239 -11.66 3.42 16.46
N SER A 240 -10.37 3.34 16.75
CA SER A 240 -9.59 4.50 17.21
C SER A 240 -9.10 5.32 16.02
N ARG A 241 -9.13 6.65 16.13
CA ARG A 241 -8.50 7.57 15.15
C ARG A 241 -7.07 7.94 15.51
N ILE A 242 -6.50 7.35 16.56
CA ILE A 242 -5.13 7.60 17.00
C ILE A 242 -4.24 6.45 16.52
N PHE A 243 -3.23 6.76 15.71
CA PHE A 243 -2.20 5.80 15.27
C PHE A 243 -1.16 5.60 16.37
N LEU A 244 -1.50 4.81 17.38
CA LEU A 244 -0.57 4.45 18.47
C LEU A 244 0.10 3.09 18.29
N SER A 245 -0.25 2.33 17.25
CA SER A 245 0.29 0.99 17.01
C SER A 245 1.06 0.89 15.71
N ASP A 246 2.19 0.18 15.75
CA ASP A 246 3.05 -0.04 14.59
C ASP A 246 2.36 -0.89 13.51
N LEU A 247 1.42 -1.74 13.94
CA LEU A 247 0.53 -2.49 13.06
C LEU A 247 -0.30 -1.57 12.13
N ARG A 248 -0.79 -0.43 12.61
CA ARG A 248 -1.60 0.48 11.79
C ARG A 248 -0.77 1.16 10.70
N TYR A 249 0.46 1.54 11.03
CA TYR A 249 1.42 2.02 10.02
C TYR A 249 1.70 0.93 8.99
N ALA A 250 1.89 -0.32 9.43
CA ALA A 250 2.11 -1.45 8.55
C ALA A 250 0.91 -1.75 7.64
N GLN A 251 -0.32 -1.63 8.16
CA GLN A 251 -1.57 -1.78 7.39
C GLN A 251 -1.77 -0.68 6.37
N GLY A 252 -1.59 0.58 6.78
CA GLY A 252 -1.64 1.72 5.86
C GLY A 252 -0.61 1.57 4.74
N TRP A 253 0.63 1.24 5.09
CA TRP A 253 1.68 0.94 4.13
C TRP A 253 1.30 -0.20 3.19
N GLY A 254 0.89 -1.35 3.72
CA GLY A 254 0.56 -2.55 2.93
C GLY A 254 -0.60 -2.31 1.98
N LEU A 255 -1.63 -1.59 2.41
CA LEU A 255 -2.77 -1.25 1.56
C LEU A 255 -2.37 -0.26 0.45
N VAL A 256 -1.66 0.83 0.78
CA VAL A 256 -1.18 1.79 -0.22
C VAL A 256 -0.25 1.11 -1.24
N TRP A 257 0.63 0.23 -0.77
CA TRP A 257 1.54 -0.52 -1.63
C TRP A 257 0.78 -1.49 -2.54
N LEU A 258 -0.21 -2.22 -2.02
CA LEU A 258 -1.10 -3.08 -2.80
C LEU A 258 -1.81 -2.28 -3.89
N LEU A 259 -2.47 -1.18 -3.54
CA LEU A 259 -3.21 -0.35 -4.50
C LEU A 259 -2.32 0.20 -5.62
N ARG A 260 -1.07 0.57 -5.28
CA ARG A 260 -0.09 1.09 -6.24
C ARG A 260 0.45 0.03 -7.19
N ASN A 261 0.69 -1.18 -6.70
CA ASN A 261 1.48 -2.18 -7.41
C ASN A 261 0.65 -3.31 -8.00
N HIS A 262 -0.57 -3.55 -7.53
CA HIS A 262 -1.44 -4.60 -8.04
C HIS A 262 -1.84 -4.32 -9.51
N PRO A 263 -1.56 -5.22 -10.47
CA PRO A 263 -1.74 -4.95 -11.92
C PRO A 263 -3.12 -4.40 -12.33
N GLU A 264 -4.19 -4.96 -11.75
CA GLU A 264 -5.57 -4.52 -12.04
C GLU A 264 -5.99 -3.23 -11.32
N LEU A 265 -5.27 -2.81 -10.27
CA LEU A 265 -5.62 -1.65 -9.43
C LEU A 265 -4.78 -0.42 -9.74
N GLN A 266 -3.60 -0.57 -10.35
CA GLN A 266 -2.72 0.56 -10.65
C GLN A 266 -3.44 1.66 -11.43
N ARG A 267 -4.21 1.29 -12.46
CA ARG A 267 -4.92 2.26 -13.31
C ARG A 267 -6.12 2.90 -12.60
N PRO A 268 -7.06 2.15 -11.99
CA PRO A 268 -8.15 2.75 -11.22
C PRO A 268 -7.69 3.64 -10.05
N PHE A 269 -6.54 3.33 -9.43
CA PHE A 269 -6.02 4.04 -8.27
C PHE A 269 -4.89 5.04 -8.61
N ALA A 270 -4.54 5.23 -9.89
CA ALA A 270 -3.47 6.14 -10.29
C ALA A 270 -3.69 7.58 -9.79
N GLY A 271 -4.95 8.04 -9.78
CA GLY A 271 -5.33 9.36 -9.29
C GLY A 271 -5.22 9.52 -7.78
N LEU A 272 -5.21 8.42 -7.02
CA LEU A 272 -5.18 8.46 -5.57
C LEU A 272 -3.92 9.18 -5.07
N PHE A 273 -2.77 8.94 -5.71
CA PHE A 273 -1.50 9.55 -5.33
C PHE A 273 -1.41 11.05 -5.64
N ARG A 274 -2.42 11.68 -6.24
CA ARG A 274 -2.47 13.14 -6.44
C ARG A 274 -3.34 13.86 -5.40
N VAL A 275 -3.92 13.11 -4.48
CA VAL A 275 -4.85 13.62 -3.47
C VAL A 275 -4.10 14.24 -2.31
N ARG A 276 -4.54 15.45 -1.92
CA ARG A 276 -4.07 16.21 -0.75
C ARG A 276 -5.18 16.56 0.24
N THR A 277 -6.44 16.46 -0.17
CA THR A 277 -7.59 16.72 0.71
C THR A 277 -8.59 15.57 0.78
N ARG A 278 -9.47 15.59 1.78
CA ARG A 278 -10.56 14.61 1.90
C ARG A 278 -11.51 14.69 0.72
N ALA A 279 -11.88 15.89 0.28
CA ALA A 279 -12.74 16.06 -0.89
C ALA A 279 -12.11 15.47 -2.17
N GLN A 280 -10.81 15.68 -2.36
CA GLN A 280 -10.07 15.07 -3.48
C GLN A 280 -10.00 13.55 -3.34
N PHE A 281 -9.84 13.03 -2.12
CA PHE A 281 -9.84 11.59 -1.85
C PHE A 281 -11.18 10.97 -2.22
N ASP A 282 -12.27 11.55 -1.73
CA ASP A 282 -13.63 11.07 -1.98
C ASP A 282 -13.92 11.13 -3.49
N ALA A 283 -13.49 12.18 -4.19
CA ALA A 283 -13.63 12.28 -5.65
C ALA A 283 -12.79 11.23 -6.41
N ALA A 284 -11.54 11.00 -6.00
CA ALA A 284 -10.65 10.01 -6.62
C ALA A 284 -11.13 8.57 -6.39
N THR A 285 -11.90 8.33 -5.32
CA THR A 285 -12.42 7.01 -4.94
C THR A 285 -13.89 6.80 -5.28
N ALA A 286 -14.64 7.85 -5.67
CA ALA A 286 -16.06 7.77 -5.99
C ALA A 286 -16.42 6.78 -7.11
N GLY A 287 -15.48 6.53 -8.03
CA GLY A 287 -15.66 5.58 -9.13
C GLY A 287 -15.50 4.10 -8.74
N MET A 288 -15.09 3.80 -7.50
CA MET A 288 -14.89 2.42 -7.05
C MET A 288 -16.24 1.76 -6.78
N SER A 289 -16.53 0.70 -7.51
CA SER A 289 -17.75 -0.05 -7.29
C SER A 289 -17.69 -0.78 -5.95
N ARG A 290 -18.87 -1.00 -5.34
CA ARG A 290 -19.00 -1.83 -4.13
C ARG A 290 -18.42 -3.23 -4.35
N GLU A 291 -18.52 -3.75 -5.57
CA GLU A 291 -17.98 -5.05 -5.95
C GLU A 291 -16.44 -5.03 -5.93
N GLN A 292 -15.80 -4.00 -6.47
CA GLN A 292 -14.33 -3.87 -6.42
C GLN A 292 -13.82 -3.79 -4.99
N LEU A 293 -14.50 -3.04 -4.10
CA LEU A 293 -14.15 -2.97 -2.68
C LEU A 293 -14.31 -4.32 -1.97
N GLN A 294 -15.39 -5.07 -2.28
CA GLN A 294 -15.57 -6.43 -1.74
C GLN A 294 -14.47 -7.38 -2.22
N ARG A 295 -14.10 -7.31 -3.50
CA ARG A 295 -13.00 -8.10 -4.07
C ARG A 295 -11.66 -7.73 -3.45
N LEU A 296 -11.39 -6.45 -3.23
CA LEU A 296 -10.20 -5.99 -2.52
C LEU A 296 -10.14 -6.55 -1.09
N GLY A 297 -11.28 -6.67 -0.41
CA GLY A 297 -11.38 -7.34 0.89
C GLY A 297 -10.92 -8.79 0.87
N VAL A 298 -11.28 -9.54 -0.18
CA VAL A 298 -10.82 -10.94 -0.39
C VAL A 298 -9.32 -10.98 -0.68
N VAL A 299 -8.83 -10.13 -1.59
CA VAL A 299 -7.40 -10.03 -1.92
C VAL A 299 -6.58 -9.67 -0.68
N TRP A 300 -7.04 -8.72 0.13
CA TRP A 300 -6.41 -8.34 1.39
C TRP A 300 -6.20 -9.56 2.30
N GLN A 301 -7.23 -10.40 2.50
CA GLN A 301 -7.11 -11.62 3.31
C GLN A 301 -6.06 -12.60 2.77
N LEU A 302 -6.04 -12.81 1.46
CA LEU A 302 -5.06 -13.69 0.80
C LEU A 302 -3.62 -13.15 0.93
N MET A 303 -3.46 -11.84 1.05
CA MET A 303 -2.17 -11.17 1.12
C MET A 303 -1.55 -11.15 2.52
N LEU A 304 -2.33 -11.25 3.60
CA LEU A 304 -1.84 -11.10 4.98
C LEU A 304 -0.66 -12.05 5.33
N ASP A 305 -0.72 -13.30 4.87
CA ASP A 305 0.34 -14.29 5.07
C ASP A 305 1.37 -14.32 3.92
N SER A 306 1.12 -13.58 2.83
CA SER A 306 1.92 -13.60 1.60
C SER A 306 2.91 -12.45 1.53
N TRP A 307 2.83 -11.45 2.41
CA TRP A 307 3.82 -10.38 2.45
C TRP A 307 5.22 -10.90 2.78
N GLU A 308 6.20 -10.57 1.96
CA GLU A 308 7.61 -10.88 2.19
C GLU A 308 8.51 -9.88 1.48
N GLU A 309 9.75 -9.80 1.93
CA GLU A 309 10.79 -9.06 1.24
C GLU A 309 11.00 -9.65 -0.16
N GLY A 310 11.14 -8.79 -1.16
CA GLY A 310 11.33 -9.20 -2.55
C GLY A 310 10.06 -9.66 -3.27
N PHE A 311 8.87 -9.53 -2.66
CA PHE A 311 7.58 -9.88 -3.27
C PHE A 311 7.46 -9.41 -4.73
N ASP A 312 7.11 -10.34 -5.64
CA ASP A 312 6.90 -10.07 -7.06
C ASP A 312 5.43 -9.68 -7.33
N PRO A 313 5.11 -8.40 -7.63
CA PRO A 313 3.74 -7.96 -7.87
C PRO A 313 3.07 -8.63 -9.07
N GLU A 314 3.82 -8.92 -10.12
CA GLU A 314 3.24 -9.39 -11.39
C GLU A 314 2.73 -10.83 -11.27
N ARG A 315 3.35 -11.60 -10.38
CA ARG A 315 3.13 -13.05 -10.24
C ARG A 315 2.45 -13.44 -8.94
N SER A 316 2.59 -12.64 -7.89
CA SER A 316 2.19 -13.06 -6.55
C SER A 316 0.84 -12.48 -6.12
N PHE A 317 0.39 -11.39 -6.75
CA PHE A 317 -0.93 -10.83 -6.44
C PHE A 317 -2.06 -11.75 -6.91
N PRO A 318 -3.03 -12.08 -6.03
CA PRO A 318 -4.25 -12.75 -6.46
C PRO A 318 -5.05 -11.84 -7.40
N PRO A 319 -5.66 -12.35 -8.48
CA PRO A 319 -6.49 -11.54 -9.36
C PRO A 319 -7.68 -10.91 -8.61
N LEU A 320 -8.00 -9.66 -8.96
CA LEU A 320 -9.08 -8.90 -8.34
C LEU A 320 -10.44 -9.44 -8.77
N ALA A 321 -10.64 -9.69 -10.07
CA ALA A 321 -11.92 -10.08 -10.64
C ALA A 321 -11.85 -11.43 -11.41
N PRO A 322 -11.60 -12.56 -10.71
CA PRO A 322 -11.61 -13.86 -11.35
C PRO A 322 -13.03 -14.32 -11.73
N GLU A 323 -13.12 -15.20 -12.72
CA GLU A 323 -14.38 -15.82 -13.13
C GLU A 323 -14.80 -16.92 -12.14
N TRP A 324 -16.03 -16.85 -11.65
CA TRP A 324 -16.56 -17.79 -10.67
C TRP A 324 -17.78 -18.54 -11.18
N ARG A 325 -17.82 -19.84 -10.89
CA ARG A 325 -18.99 -20.70 -11.08
C ARG A 325 -19.49 -21.18 -9.73
N LEU A 326 -20.81 -21.20 -9.55
CA LEU A 326 -21.40 -21.82 -8.37
C LEU A 326 -21.14 -23.34 -8.42
N TRP A 327 -20.63 -23.89 -7.32
CA TRP A 327 -20.42 -25.32 -7.20
C TRP A 327 -21.75 -26.08 -7.26
N SER A 328 -21.76 -27.24 -7.93
CA SER A 328 -22.91 -28.13 -8.01
C SER A 328 -22.47 -29.57 -7.80
N GLU A 329 -23.13 -30.24 -6.85
CA GLU A 329 -22.80 -31.61 -6.47
C GLU A 329 -23.09 -32.63 -7.59
N ASP A 330 -24.04 -32.30 -8.47
CA ASP A 330 -24.52 -33.15 -9.58
C ASP A 330 -23.54 -33.26 -10.76
N SER A 331 -22.34 -32.69 -10.64
CA SER A 331 -21.35 -32.84 -11.70
C SER A 331 -20.83 -34.29 -11.76
N ALA A 332 -21.34 -35.06 -12.72
CA ALA A 332 -20.93 -36.44 -12.97
C ALA A 332 -19.43 -36.62 -13.30
N ARG A 333 -18.70 -35.51 -13.52
CA ARG A 333 -17.26 -35.50 -13.82
C ARG A 333 -16.50 -34.65 -12.81
N PRO A 334 -15.32 -35.11 -12.35
CA PRO A 334 -14.43 -34.30 -11.53
C PRO A 334 -14.08 -33.00 -12.24
N GLN A 335 -14.18 -31.88 -11.53
CA GLN A 335 -13.76 -30.58 -12.05
C GLN A 335 -12.24 -30.50 -12.02
N GLN A 336 -11.65 -29.93 -13.06
CA GLN A 336 -10.19 -29.85 -13.21
C GLN A 336 -9.74 -28.40 -13.13
N VAL A 337 -8.73 -28.15 -12.30
CA VAL A 337 -8.08 -26.85 -12.11
C VAL A 337 -6.58 -27.03 -12.26
N GLN A 338 -5.94 -26.19 -13.05
CA GLN A 338 -4.49 -26.15 -13.15
C GLN A 338 -3.94 -25.07 -12.22
N VAL A 339 -2.93 -25.40 -11.42
CA VAL A 339 -2.27 -24.47 -10.49
C VAL A 339 -0.83 -24.31 -10.94
N GLN A 340 -0.47 -23.10 -11.36
CA GLN A 340 0.85 -22.77 -11.90
C GLN A 340 1.85 -22.49 -10.78
N ALA A 341 3.10 -22.95 -10.93
CA ALA A 341 4.14 -22.74 -9.92
C ALA A 341 4.69 -21.32 -9.90
N GLU A 342 4.59 -20.61 -11.03
CA GLU A 342 5.07 -19.24 -11.21
C GLU A 342 4.09 -18.17 -10.72
N GLN A 343 2.97 -18.56 -10.11
CA GLN A 343 1.90 -17.67 -9.66
C GLN A 343 1.59 -17.88 -8.18
N GLY A 344 1.12 -16.83 -7.52
CA GLY A 344 0.66 -16.82 -6.13
C GLY A 344 -0.65 -17.58 -5.90
N TRP A 345 -1.50 -17.03 -5.05
CA TRP A 345 -2.86 -17.55 -4.86
C TRP A 345 -3.67 -17.45 -6.16
N GLN A 346 -4.16 -18.59 -6.60
CA GLN A 346 -4.92 -18.73 -7.84
C GLN A 346 -6.37 -19.18 -7.53
N PRO A 347 -7.37 -18.59 -8.21
CA PRO A 347 -8.76 -19.00 -8.03
C PRO A 347 -8.96 -20.41 -8.59
N SER A 348 -9.71 -21.26 -7.89
CA SER A 348 -10.16 -22.53 -8.45
C SER A 348 -11.24 -22.37 -9.54
N GLY A 349 -11.86 -21.18 -9.60
CA GLY A 349 -13.03 -20.89 -10.42
C GLY A 349 -14.35 -21.36 -9.81
N TYR A 350 -14.36 -21.87 -8.57
CA TYR A 350 -15.57 -22.29 -7.85
C TYR A 350 -15.78 -21.58 -6.51
N TRP A 351 -17.04 -21.24 -6.25
CA TRP A 351 -17.51 -20.79 -4.95
C TRP A 351 -18.72 -21.63 -4.52
N PHE A 352 -18.97 -21.66 -3.21
CA PHE A 352 -19.91 -22.57 -2.57
C PHE A 352 -20.94 -21.73 -1.82
N ASP A 353 -22.23 -21.86 -2.14
CA ASP A 353 -23.32 -21.13 -1.47
C ASP A 353 -23.88 -21.89 -0.26
N VAL A 354 -23.73 -23.20 -0.25
CA VAL A 354 -24.02 -24.10 0.87
C VAL A 354 -22.74 -24.72 1.41
N GLU A 355 -22.84 -25.31 2.59
CA GLU A 355 -21.73 -26.09 3.13
C GLU A 355 -21.59 -27.40 2.33
N THR A 356 -20.39 -27.72 1.86
CA THR A 356 -20.14 -28.87 0.99
C THR A 356 -18.88 -29.61 1.41
N ARG A 357 -18.85 -30.93 1.21
CA ARG A 357 -17.61 -31.72 1.31
C ARG A 357 -17.08 -32.03 -0.08
N ILE A 358 -15.81 -31.70 -0.29
CA ILE A 358 -15.10 -31.99 -1.53
C ILE A 358 -13.83 -32.77 -1.28
N ARG A 359 -13.48 -33.64 -2.22
CA ARG A 359 -12.19 -34.31 -2.29
C ARG A 359 -11.34 -33.63 -3.37
N LEU A 360 -10.14 -33.26 -2.97
CA LEU A 360 -9.08 -32.79 -3.85
C LEU A 360 -8.11 -33.94 -4.10
N SER A 361 -7.71 -34.12 -5.36
CA SER A 361 -6.55 -34.94 -5.71
C SER A 361 -5.69 -34.18 -6.71
N ALA A 362 -4.38 -34.26 -6.55
CA ALA A 362 -3.45 -33.49 -7.36
C ALA A 362 -2.35 -34.39 -7.89
N GLY A 363 -1.91 -34.09 -9.11
CA GLY A 363 -0.73 -34.70 -9.72
C GLY A 363 -0.06 -33.71 -10.68
N GLY A 364 1.12 -34.07 -11.17
CA GLY A 364 1.94 -33.20 -11.99
C GLY A 364 3.24 -32.85 -11.29
N ARG A 365 4.02 -31.98 -11.94
CA ARG A 365 5.34 -31.57 -11.47
C ARG A 365 5.55 -30.09 -11.72
N SER A 366 6.26 -29.47 -10.79
CA SER A 366 6.78 -28.12 -10.91
C SER A 366 8.29 -28.11 -10.69
N VAL A 367 8.94 -27.09 -11.21
CA VAL A 367 10.35 -26.78 -10.96
C VAL A 367 10.40 -25.50 -10.15
N LEU A 368 11.06 -25.56 -9.00
CA LEU A 368 11.12 -24.48 -8.01
C LEU A 368 12.56 -24.04 -7.75
N GLN A 369 12.73 -22.80 -7.31
CA GLN A 369 14.01 -22.28 -6.83
C GLN A 369 14.03 -22.38 -5.29
N PRO A 370 15.07 -22.97 -4.68
CA PRO A 370 15.23 -22.95 -3.23
C PRO A 370 15.76 -21.58 -2.74
N ALA A 371 15.50 -21.26 -1.47
CA ALA A 371 15.96 -20.00 -0.89
C ALA A 371 17.48 -19.86 -0.86
N GLY A 372 17.97 -18.68 -1.27
CA GLY A 372 19.37 -18.28 -1.12
C GLY A 372 20.34 -18.79 -2.19
N GLU A 373 19.90 -19.60 -3.15
CA GLU A 373 20.73 -20.06 -4.27
C GLU A 373 20.32 -19.35 -5.57
N ASN A 374 21.09 -18.32 -5.97
CA ASN A 374 20.94 -17.71 -7.29
C ASN A 374 21.37 -18.71 -8.39
N GLY A 375 20.41 -19.50 -8.88
CA GLY A 375 20.47 -20.12 -10.21
C GLY A 375 21.25 -21.43 -10.35
N ALA A 376 21.56 -22.16 -9.28
CA ALA A 376 22.35 -23.40 -9.40
C ALA A 376 21.53 -24.70 -9.30
N ARG A 377 20.40 -24.74 -8.58
CA ARG A 377 19.68 -26.01 -8.36
C ARG A 377 18.16 -25.85 -8.44
N ALA A 378 17.62 -26.09 -9.63
CA ALA A 378 16.20 -26.31 -9.83
C ALA A 378 15.75 -27.58 -9.10
N TRP A 379 14.69 -27.49 -8.30
CA TRP A 379 14.14 -28.64 -7.58
C TRP A 379 12.81 -29.05 -8.23
N GLU A 380 12.71 -30.33 -8.61
CA GLU A 380 11.43 -30.90 -9.04
C GLU A 380 10.57 -31.20 -7.80
N SER A 381 9.34 -30.68 -7.79
CA SER A 381 8.36 -30.95 -6.75
C SER A 381 7.13 -31.64 -7.32
N GLU A 382 6.59 -32.58 -6.54
CA GLU A 382 5.25 -33.13 -6.70
C GLU A 382 4.34 -32.50 -5.62
N PRO A 383 2.99 -32.65 -5.69
CA PRO A 383 2.07 -31.91 -4.83
C PRO A 383 2.27 -32.07 -3.32
N ALA A 384 2.90 -33.15 -2.85
CA ALA A 384 3.26 -33.34 -1.45
C ALA A 384 4.32 -32.35 -0.93
N GLY A 385 5.06 -31.70 -1.84
CA GLY A 385 6.14 -30.79 -1.51
C GLY A 385 7.46 -31.47 -1.13
N ILE A 386 8.47 -30.64 -0.97
CA ILE A 386 9.85 -30.97 -0.65
C ILE A 386 10.08 -30.58 0.81
N THR A 387 10.49 -31.53 1.64
CA THR A 387 10.65 -31.35 3.09
C THR A 387 12.07 -31.03 3.56
N ILE A 388 12.98 -30.75 2.63
CA ILE A 388 14.33 -30.26 2.94
C ILE A 388 14.42 -28.72 2.95
N ASP A 389 13.39 -28.03 2.45
CA ASP A 389 13.26 -26.57 2.51
C ASP A 389 11.79 -26.17 2.76
N TYR A 390 11.59 -25.04 3.44
CA TYR A 390 10.27 -24.62 3.91
C TYR A 390 10.03 -23.13 3.62
N ALA A 391 9.05 -22.84 2.76
CA ALA A 391 8.52 -21.50 2.59
C ALA A 391 7.38 -21.26 3.58
N GLN A 392 7.46 -20.18 4.35
CA GLN A 392 6.41 -19.76 5.31
C GLN A 392 5.97 -20.88 6.29
N GLY A 393 6.92 -21.72 6.71
CA GLY A 393 6.72 -22.82 7.66
C GLY A 393 6.09 -24.09 7.07
N ARG A 394 5.97 -24.20 5.75
CA ARG A 394 5.39 -25.36 5.04
C ARG A 394 6.35 -25.89 3.97
N PRO A 395 6.29 -27.17 3.60
CA PRO A 395 7.19 -27.74 2.59
C PRO A 395 7.19 -26.93 1.28
N LEU A 396 8.35 -26.70 0.71
CA LEU A 396 8.48 -26.04 -0.59
C LEU A 396 7.75 -26.86 -1.67
N GLY A 397 6.92 -26.24 -2.50
CA GLY A 397 6.19 -26.91 -3.56
C GLY A 397 4.93 -27.67 -3.12
N GLU A 398 4.57 -27.66 -1.84
CA GLU A 398 3.32 -28.24 -1.37
C GLU A 398 2.10 -27.57 -2.03
N LEU A 399 1.14 -28.36 -2.52
CA LEU A 399 -0.16 -27.83 -2.89
C LEU A 399 -0.94 -27.43 -1.63
N GLN A 400 -1.37 -26.18 -1.60
CA GLN A 400 -2.13 -25.59 -0.52
C GLN A 400 -3.48 -25.08 -1.01
N ALA A 401 -4.44 -25.04 -0.10
CA ALA A 401 -5.74 -24.42 -0.29
C ALA A 401 -6.04 -23.39 0.80
N VAL A 402 -6.86 -22.40 0.44
CA VAL A 402 -7.48 -21.46 1.37
C VAL A 402 -8.95 -21.32 0.98
N LEU A 403 -9.82 -21.27 1.98
CA LEU A 403 -11.24 -20.97 1.81
C LEU A 403 -11.50 -19.54 2.28
N VAL A 404 -11.87 -18.66 1.35
CA VAL A 404 -12.11 -17.25 1.67
C VAL A 404 -13.57 -16.91 1.46
N GLN A 405 -14.23 -16.37 2.48
CA GLN A 405 -15.60 -15.89 2.35
C GLN A 405 -15.67 -14.73 1.35
N ARG A 406 -16.69 -14.71 0.48
CA ARG A 406 -16.92 -13.59 -0.47
C ARG A 406 -17.16 -12.26 0.23
N LYS A 407 -17.55 -12.32 1.50
CA LYS A 407 -17.56 -11.23 2.47
C LYS A 407 -16.73 -11.66 3.67
N PRO A 408 -15.43 -11.38 3.70
CA PRO A 408 -14.57 -11.81 4.80
C PRO A 408 -15.07 -11.31 6.14
N SER A 409 -15.28 -12.25 7.07
CA SER A 409 -15.58 -11.95 8.47
C SER A 409 -14.59 -12.61 9.44
N VAL A 410 -13.73 -13.48 8.93
CA VAL A 410 -12.70 -14.21 9.66
C VAL A 410 -11.44 -14.33 8.82
N LEU A 411 -10.29 -14.46 9.48
CA LEU A 411 -9.04 -14.79 8.82
C LEU A 411 -9.12 -16.21 8.26
N PRO A 412 -8.84 -16.42 6.97
CA PRO A 412 -8.90 -17.75 6.40
C PRO A 412 -7.65 -18.56 6.76
N GLU A 413 -7.84 -19.86 7.00
CA GLU A 413 -6.73 -20.76 7.35
C GLU A 413 -6.09 -21.39 6.11
N ARG A 414 -4.75 -21.54 6.15
CA ARG A 414 -4.00 -22.29 5.14
C ARG A 414 -4.13 -23.78 5.40
N ILE A 415 -4.55 -24.51 4.37
CA ILE A 415 -4.80 -25.95 4.41
C ILE A 415 -3.74 -26.66 3.55
N SER A 416 -3.06 -27.64 4.13
CA SER A 416 -2.19 -28.55 3.38
C SER A 416 -3.04 -29.54 2.59
N VAL A 417 -2.90 -29.55 1.25
CA VAL A 417 -3.63 -30.49 0.38
C VAL A 417 -2.72 -31.64 -0.05
N GLY A 418 -1.45 -31.37 -0.35
CA GLY A 418 -0.54 -32.42 -0.80
C GLY A 418 -1.00 -33.07 -2.11
N ALA A 419 -0.81 -34.40 -2.22
CA ALA A 419 -1.34 -35.21 -3.31
C ALA A 419 -2.88 -35.39 -3.27
N GLY A 420 -3.51 -35.11 -2.13
CA GLY A 420 -4.96 -35.14 -2.00
C GLY A 420 -5.43 -34.97 -0.55
N SER A 421 -6.60 -34.35 -0.40
CA SER A 421 -7.23 -34.10 0.89
C SER A 421 -8.75 -34.00 0.72
N GLU A 422 -9.49 -34.22 1.80
CA GLU A 422 -10.92 -33.88 1.87
C GLU A 422 -11.09 -32.58 2.64
N LEU A 423 -11.92 -31.68 2.12
CA LEU A 423 -12.16 -30.36 2.68
C LEU A 423 -13.66 -30.20 2.93
N ARG A 424 -13.99 -29.68 4.11
CA ARG A 424 -15.30 -29.12 4.40
C ARG A 424 -15.28 -27.65 4.03
N VAL A 425 -16.05 -27.28 3.02
CA VAL A 425 -16.12 -25.91 2.52
C VAL A 425 -17.33 -25.23 3.13
N SER A 426 -17.10 -24.16 3.90
CA SER A 426 -18.17 -23.37 4.49
C SER A 426 -18.95 -22.59 3.43
N ALA A 427 -20.26 -22.46 3.64
CA ALA A 427 -21.15 -21.66 2.81
C ALA A 427 -20.62 -20.22 2.62
N GLY A 428 -20.79 -19.68 1.42
CA GLY A 428 -20.34 -18.35 1.02
C GLY A 428 -18.85 -18.22 0.76
N SER A 429 -18.12 -19.32 0.57
CA SER A 429 -16.66 -19.31 0.39
C SER A 429 -16.21 -19.57 -1.05
N GLU A 430 -15.09 -18.97 -1.42
CA GLU A 430 -14.30 -19.22 -2.63
C GLU A 430 -13.14 -20.16 -2.30
N LEU A 431 -12.86 -21.12 -3.18
CA LEU A 431 -11.68 -21.98 -3.07
C LEU A 431 -10.50 -21.39 -3.85
N TRP A 432 -9.41 -21.15 -3.14
CA TRP A 432 -8.14 -20.64 -3.65
C TRP A 432 -7.04 -21.68 -3.48
N LEU A 433 -6.14 -21.77 -4.45
CA LEU A 433 -5.07 -22.78 -4.51
C LEU A 433 -3.71 -22.12 -4.76
N ARG A 434 -2.64 -22.73 -4.25
CA ARG A 434 -1.26 -22.26 -4.41
C ARG A 434 -0.29 -23.42 -4.39
N ILE A 435 0.80 -23.31 -5.15
CA ILE A 435 2.02 -24.09 -4.93
C ILE A 435 2.92 -23.28 -3.99
N ASN A 436 3.22 -23.83 -2.82
CA ASN A 436 3.93 -23.13 -1.75
C ASN A 436 5.35 -22.75 -2.19
N ASP A 437 5.70 -21.47 -2.07
CA ASP A 437 7.02 -20.95 -2.37
C ASP A 437 7.18 -19.56 -1.72
N PHE A 438 8.38 -18.99 -1.82
CA PHE A 438 8.66 -17.58 -1.60
C PHE A 438 8.12 -16.77 -2.78
N GLU A 439 7.28 -15.78 -2.49
CA GLU A 439 6.69 -14.87 -3.47
C GLU A 439 7.74 -14.18 -4.36
N GLY A 440 8.91 -13.82 -3.82
CA GLY A 440 10.02 -13.21 -4.58
C GLY A 440 10.75 -14.16 -5.53
N GLN A 441 10.53 -15.48 -5.42
CA GLN A 441 11.19 -16.49 -6.26
C GLN A 441 10.32 -16.98 -7.43
N ARG A 442 9.03 -16.60 -7.46
CA ARG A 442 8.06 -17.13 -8.43
C ARG A 442 8.45 -16.98 -9.88
N ARG A 443 9.19 -15.92 -10.24
CA ARG A 443 9.70 -15.71 -11.61
C ARG A 443 10.59 -16.85 -12.11
N GLY A 444 11.30 -17.53 -11.22
CA GLY A 444 12.21 -18.63 -11.56
C GLY A 444 11.52 -20.00 -11.65
N ASN A 445 10.23 -20.07 -11.36
CA ASN A 445 9.47 -21.32 -11.30
C ASN A 445 8.88 -21.70 -12.66
N SER A 446 8.58 -22.99 -12.83
CA SER A 446 7.84 -23.48 -14.00
C SER A 446 7.05 -24.76 -13.69
N GLY A 447 6.19 -25.17 -14.61
CA GLY A 447 5.32 -26.34 -14.43
C GLY A 447 4.08 -26.03 -13.59
N ALA A 448 3.29 -27.07 -13.35
CA ALA A 448 1.97 -26.95 -12.76
C ALA A 448 1.49 -28.25 -12.14
N TYR A 449 0.54 -28.12 -11.21
CA TYR A 449 -0.25 -29.24 -10.74
C TYR A 449 -1.64 -29.24 -11.37
N GLN A 450 -2.09 -30.42 -11.76
CA GLN A 450 -3.47 -30.67 -12.15
C GLN A 450 -4.25 -31.13 -10.92
N VAL A 451 -5.14 -30.29 -10.44
CA VAL A 451 -6.02 -30.55 -9.29
C VAL A 451 -7.38 -31.01 -9.81
N ARG A 452 -7.92 -32.07 -9.23
CA ARG A 452 -9.27 -32.58 -9.47
C ARG A 452 -10.12 -32.37 -8.22
N LEU A 453 -11.27 -31.75 -8.40
CA LEU A 453 -12.28 -31.50 -7.36
C LEU A 453 -13.47 -32.45 -7.58
N GLN A 454 -13.92 -33.12 -6.52
CA GLN A 454 -15.05 -34.06 -6.55
C GLN A 454 -15.92 -33.86 -5.31
N SER A 455 -17.23 -33.94 -5.46
CA SER A 455 -18.14 -34.00 -4.31
C SER A 455 -17.91 -35.30 -3.54
N VAL A 456 -17.96 -35.23 -2.22
CA VAL A 456 -17.98 -36.41 -1.35
C VAL A 456 -19.42 -36.58 -0.88
N SER A 457 -20.05 -37.68 -1.25
CA SER A 457 -21.37 -38.03 -0.70
C SER A 457 -21.21 -38.50 0.74
N ASP A 458 -21.97 -37.90 1.66
CA ASP A 458 -22.18 -38.48 2.98
C ASP A 458 -23.01 -39.76 2.78
N ARG A 459 -22.36 -40.92 2.95
CA ARG A 459 -23.06 -42.21 3.03
C ARG A 459 -23.57 -42.46 4.44
#